data_AF-A0A0E2PYS5-F1
#
_entry.id   AF-A0A0E2PYS5-F1
#
_cell.length_a   1.000
_cell.length_b   1.000
_cell.length_c   1.000
_cell.angle_alpha   90.00
_cell.angle_beta   90.00
_cell.angle_gamma   90.00
#
_symmetry.space_group_name_H-M   'P 1'
#
loop_
_entity.id
_entity.type
_entity.pdbx_description
1 polymer ?
#
loop_
_entity_poly.entity_id
_entity_poly.type
_entity_poly.pdbx_seq_one_letter_code
_entity_poly.pdbx_strand_id
1 'polypeptide(L)'
;MSQELQITIITKDTLENSDSFLAQGGICMLKDDSDYESFFEDTLRAGHYKNDKVSVDLMIKSSPDVIKDLLDFGVDFQRDENGNLAFTREGAHSDKRILFYQDTTGKKSQADCLLRLKSVQTLR
;
A
#
# COMPACT_ATOMS: atom_id res chain seq x y z
N MET A 1 17.46 9.72 3.41
CA MET A 1 17.11 10.14 4.78
C MET A 1 18.39 10.30 5.58
N SER A 2 18.52 11.38 6.35
CA SER A 2 19.73 11.63 7.16
C SER A 2 19.96 10.45 8.11
N GLN A 3 21.15 9.86 8.10
CA GLN A 3 21.55 8.72 8.93
C GLN A 3 21.76 9.09 10.41
N GLU A 4 21.36 10.30 10.82
CA GLU A 4 21.74 10.88 12.12
C GLU A 4 20.58 11.02 13.12
N LEU A 5 19.37 10.57 12.78
CA LEU A 5 18.23 10.63 13.70
C LEU A 5 18.09 9.33 14.50
N GLN A 6 18.14 9.43 15.82
CA GLN A 6 17.73 8.33 16.70
C GLN A 6 16.20 8.21 16.69
N ILE A 7 15.70 7.09 16.17
CA ILE A 7 14.27 6.83 16.05
C ILE A 7 13.90 5.72 17.04
N THR A 8 12.94 6.00 17.92
CA THR A 8 12.36 4.99 18.83
C THR A 8 10.94 4.68 18.38
N ILE A 9 10.64 3.40 18.18
CA ILE A 9 9.29 2.91 17.87
C ILE A 9 8.69 2.32 19.14
N ILE A 10 7.51 2.79 19.54
CA ILE A 10 6.79 2.30 20.72
C ILE A 10 5.45 1.73 20.25
N THR A 11 5.15 0.49 20.63
CA THR A 11 3.90 -0.20 20.32
C THR A 11 3.38 -0.92 21.56
N LYS A 12 2.06 -1.03 21.70
CA LYS A 12 1.41 -1.73 22.82
C LYS A 12 1.64 -3.25 22.79
N ASP A 13 1.96 -3.79 21.62
CA ASP A 13 2.11 -5.22 21.35
C ASP A 13 3.17 -5.45 20.26
N THR A 14 3.44 -6.70 19.87
CA THR A 14 4.37 -7.01 18.78
C THR A 14 3.87 -6.43 17.45
N LEU A 15 4.79 -6.15 16.53
CA LEU A 15 4.44 -5.58 15.23
C LEU A 15 3.57 -6.55 14.41
N GLU A 16 3.77 -7.85 14.61
CA GLU A 16 2.96 -8.91 14.01
C GLU A 16 1.54 -8.98 14.57
N ASN A 17 1.27 -8.41 15.74
CA ASN A 17 -0.07 -8.31 16.32
C ASN A 17 -0.69 -6.92 16.07
N SER A 18 -0.85 -6.58 14.80
CA SER A 18 -1.47 -5.33 14.33
C SER A 18 -2.56 -5.59 13.29
N ASP A 19 -3.57 -4.71 13.22
CA ASP A 19 -4.65 -4.83 12.22
C ASP A 19 -4.09 -4.81 10.79
N SER A 20 -3.05 -4.02 10.57
CA SER A 20 -2.31 -3.96 9.30
C SER A 20 -1.69 -5.32 8.92
N PHE A 21 -1.36 -6.19 9.89
CA PHE A 21 -0.74 -7.49 9.63
C PHE A 21 -1.79 -8.49 9.14
N LEU A 22 -3.03 -8.30 9.57
CA LEU A 22 -4.18 -9.13 9.23
C LEU A 22 -4.87 -8.70 7.93
N ALA A 23 -4.42 -7.62 7.28
CA ALA A 23 -5.01 -7.14 6.04
C ALA A 23 -4.79 -8.13 4.88
N GLN A 24 -5.87 -8.46 4.15
CA GLN A 24 -5.87 -9.47 3.08
C GLN A 24 -6.07 -8.84 1.69
N GLY A 25 -7.09 -7.99 1.53
CA GLY A 25 -7.60 -7.55 0.21
C GLY A 25 -6.60 -6.81 -0.68
N GLY A 26 -5.68 -6.03 -0.10
CA GLY A 26 -4.58 -5.41 -0.85
C GLY A 26 -4.54 -3.89 -0.78
N ILE A 27 -3.79 -3.29 -1.71
CA ILE A 27 -3.54 -1.84 -1.77
C ILE A 27 -4.00 -1.32 -3.13
N CYS A 28 -4.85 -0.29 -3.13
CA CYS A 28 -5.30 0.36 -4.36
C CYS A 28 -4.20 1.25 -4.95
N MET A 29 -4.03 1.21 -6.26
CA MET A 29 -3.07 2.04 -6.99
C MET A 29 -3.70 2.57 -8.28
N LEU A 30 -3.44 3.84 -8.58
CA LEU A 30 -3.75 4.45 -9.85
C LEU A 30 -2.88 3.82 -10.95
N LYS A 31 -3.50 3.10 -11.89
CA LYS A 31 -2.76 2.41 -12.96
C LYS A 31 -2.16 3.39 -13.97
N ASP A 32 -2.98 4.35 -14.40
CA ASP A 32 -2.66 5.37 -15.39
C ASP A 32 -3.70 6.51 -15.30
N ASP A 33 -3.48 7.59 -16.07
CA ASP A 33 -4.35 8.77 -16.05
C ASP A 33 -5.81 8.48 -16.46
N SER A 34 -6.05 7.44 -17.26
CA SER A 34 -7.41 7.06 -17.69
C SER A 34 -8.22 6.41 -16.56
N ASP A 35 -7.53 5.84 -15.57
CA ASP A 35 -8.13 5.21 -14.40
C ASP A 35 -8.64 6.23 -13.36
N TYR A 36 -8.08 7.45 -13.36
CA TYR A 36 -8.25 8.46 -12.31
C TYR A 36 -9.72 8.80 -12.04
N GLU A 37 -10.50 9.15 -13.08
CA GLU A 37 -11.89 9.59 -12.91
C GLU A 37 -12.74 8.51 -12.24
N SER A 38 -12.57 7.26 -12.69
CA SER A 38 -13.31 6.13 -12.11
C SER A 38 -12.89 5.85 -10.67
N PHE A 39 -11.59 5.98 -10.34
CA PHE A 39 -11.08 5.78 -9.00
C PHE A 39 -11.61 6.86 -8.04
N PHE A 40 -11.56 8.11 -8.48
CA PHE A 40 -12.00 9.25 -7.69
C PHE A 40 -13.48 9.10 -7.34
N GLU A 41 -14.32 8.79 -8.34
CA GLU A 41 -15.75 8.58 -8.14
C GLU A 41 -16.08 7.35 -7.29
N ASP A 42 -15.40 6.22 -7.50
CA ASP A 42 -15.56 5.03 -6.67
C ASP A 42 -15.27 5.33 -5.19
N THR A 43 -14.22 6.14 -4.93
CA THR A 43 -13.79 6.53 -3.58
C THR A 43 -14.80 7.48 -2.93
N LEU A 44 -15.29 8.48 -3.68
CA LEU A 44 -16.32 9.39 -3.19
C LEU A 44 -17.62 8.64 -2.88
N ARG A 45 -18.06 7.78 -3.80
CA ARG A 45 -19.29 6.98 -3.61
C ARG A 45 -19.18 6.09 -2.38
N ALA A 46 -18.04 5.42 -2.18
CA ALA A 46 -17.80 4.57 -1.02
C ALA A 46 -17.86 5.36 0.31
N GLY A 47 -17.40 6.61 0.32
CA GLY A 47 -17.51 7.51 1.47
C GLY A 47 -18.84 8.29 1.56
N HIS A 48 -19.86 7.92 0.77
CA HIS A 48 -21.13 8.64 0.67
C HIS A 48 -20.96 10.14 0.35
N TYR A 49 -19.93 10.49 -0.43
CA TYR A 49 -19.54 11.84 -0.82
C TYR A 49 -19.24 12.77 0.36
N LYS A 50 -18.93 12.21 1.54
CA LYS A 50 -18.51 12.97 2.73
C LYS A 50 -16.99 13.10 2.85
N ASN A 51 -16.26 12.62 1.85
CA ASN A 51 -14.81 12.71 1.78
C ASN A 51 -14.35 14.15 1.55
N ASP A 52 -13.16 14.48 2.01
CA ASP A 52 -12.42 15.64 1.54
C ASP A 52 -11.85 15.32 0.13
N LYS A 53 -12.32 16.06 -0.87
CA LYS A 53 -11.94 15.86 -2.28
C LYS A 53 -10.45 16.08 -2.53
N VAL A 54 -9.82 17.03 -1.83
CA VAL A 54 -8.39 17.33 -1.98
C VAL A 54 -7.57 16.17 -1.42
N SER A 55 -8.01 15.61 -0.29
CA SER A 55 -7.35 14.43 0.29
C SER A 55 -7.47 13.20 -0.61
N VAL A 56 -8.63 12.99 -1.24
CA VAL A 56 -8.84 11.87 -2.18
C VAL A 56 -7.98 12.04 -3.44
N ASP A 57 -7.93 13.25 -4.02
CA ASP A 57 -7.09 13.55 -5.19
C ASP A 57 -5.62 13.26 -4.91
N LEU A 58 -5.10 13.77 -3.78
CA LEU A 58 -3.72 13.58 -3.38
C LEU A 58 -3.41 12.09 -3.13
N MET A 59 -4.29 11.38 -2.43
CA MET A 59 -4.13 9.96 -2.14
C MET A 59 -4.03 9.14 -3.44
N ILE A 60 -4.92 9.39 -4.40
CA ILE A 60 -4.93 8.66 -5.67
C ILE A 60 -3.68 8.95 -6.48
N LYS A 61 -3.33 10.24 -6.67
CA LYS A 61 -2.18 10.65 -7.49
C LYS A 61 -0.83 10.25 -6.91
N SER A 62 -0.71 10.16 -5.59
CA SER A 62 0.52 9.72 -4.92
C SER A 62 0.68 8.20 -4.89
N SER A 63 -0.39 7.43 -5.15
CA SER A 63 -0.35 5.97 -5.02
C SER A 63 0.72 5.28 -5.89
N PRO A 64 1.04 5.70 -7.14
CA PRO A 64 2.09 5.04 -7.92
C PRO A 64 3.48 5.18 -7.28
N ASP A 65 3.80 6.37 -6.76
CA ASP A 65 5.08 6.64 -6.11
C ASP A 65 5.21 5.85 -4.80
N VAL A 66 4.13 5.76 -4.02
CA VAL A 66 4.10 4.95 -2.79
C VAL A 66 4.32 3.47 -3.10
N ILE A 67 3.68 2.93 -4.13
CA ILE A 67 3.90 1.53 -4.53
C ILE A 67 5.33 1.30 -5.01
N LYS A 68 5.91 2.25 -5.75
CA LYS A 68 7.30 2.19 -6.16
C LYS A 68 8.23 2.14 -4.95
N ASP A 69 8.02 3.00 -3.96
CA ASP A 69 8.80 2.99 -2.73
C ASP A 69 8.68 1.63 -2.02
N LEU A 70 7.48 1.06 -1.92
CA LEU A 70 7.28 -0.27 -1.32
C LEU A 70 8.05 -1.37 -2.06
N LEU A 71 8.03 -1.36 -3.40
CA LEU A 71 8.81 -2.28 -4.21
C LEU A 71 10.33 -2.10 -3.97
N ASP A 72 10.81 -0.86 -3.90
CA ASP A 72 12.21 -0.54 -3.61
C ASP A 72 12.61 -0.95 -2.17
N PHE A 73 11.65 -0.96 -1.25
CA PHE A 73 11.79 -1.49 0.10
C PHE A 73 11.79 -3.02 0.17
N GLY A 74 11.49 -3.71 -0.93
CA GLY A 74 11.47 -5.17 -1.02
C GLY A 74 10.11 -5.80 -0.74
N VAL A 75 9.04 -5.00 -0.66
CA VAL A 75 7.67 -5.52 -0.66
C VAL A 75 7.40 -6.13 -2.02
N ASP A 76 6.87 -7.35 -2.03
CA ASP A 76 6.54 -8.03 -3.27
C ASP A 76 5.01 -8.10 -3.48
N PHE A 77 4.61 -8.05 -4.73
CA PHE A 77 3.22 -8.13 -5.17
C PHE A 77 3.08 -9.17 -6.27
N GLN A 78 1.88 -9.76 -6.38
CA GLN A 78 1.60 -10.75 -7.40
C GLN A 78 1.88 -10.20 -8.81
N ARG A 79 2.50 -11.03 -9.66
CA ARG A 79 2.78 -10.73 -11.07
C ARG A 79 1.87 -11.52 -12.00
N ASP A 80 1.58 -10.96 -13.17
CA ASP A 80 0.91 -11.67 -14.27
C ASP A 80 1.89 -12.55 -15.07
N GLU A 81 1.39 -13.27 -16.08
CA GLU A 81 2.20 -14.16 -16.94
C GLU A 81 3.31 -13.42 -17.72
N ASN A 82 3.18 -12.10 -17.87
CA ASN A 82 4.13 -11.24 -18.57
C ASN A 82 5.14 -10.56 -17.62
N GLY A 83 5.03 -10.79 -16.31
CA GLY A 83 5.87 -10.16 -15.28
C GLY A 83 5.43 -8.76 -14.87
N ASN A 84 4.26 -8.29 -15.30
CA ASN A 84 3.69 -7.02 -14.84
C ASN A 84 2.99 -7.20 -13.48
N LEU A 85 2.73 -6.10 -12.78
CA LEU A 85 1.92 -6.14 -11.56
C LEU A 85 0.51 -6.66 -11.88
N ALA A 86 0.05 -7.66 -11.12
CA ALA A 86 -1.30 -8.18 -11.25
C ALA A 86 -2.27 -7.35 -10.40
N PHE A 87 -3.43 -7.04 -10.99
CA PHE A 87 -4.49 -6.29 -10.33
C PHE A 87 -5.74 -7.14 -10.16
N THR A 88 -6.35 -7.08 -8.98
CA THR A 88 -7.67 -7.63 -8.69
C THR A 88 -8.71 -6.51 -8.54
N ARG A 89 -9.99 -6.90 -8.48
CA ARG A 89 -11.13 -6.03 -8.23
C ARG A 89 -11.92 -6.56 -7.04
N GLU A 90 -11.95 -5.78 -5.97
CA GLU A 90 -12.74 -6.05 -4.76
C GLU A 90 -13.45 -4.78 -4.30
N GLY A 91 -14.35 -4.90 -3.32
CA GLY A 91 -15.04 -3.77 -2.72
C GLY A 91 -15.94 -3.00 -3.71
N ALA A 92 -16.01 -1.68 -3.53
CA ALA A 92 -16.89 -0.79 -4.29
C ALA A 92 -16.28 -0.28 -5.61
N HIS A 93 -15.20 -0.91 -6.09
CA HIS A 93 -14.47 -0.48 -7.29
C HIS A 93 -15.11 -0.96 -8.59
N SER A 94 -15.19 -0.06 -9.55
CA SER A 94 -15.68 -0.30 -10.91
C SER A 94 -14.66 -1.06 -11.78
N ASP A 95 -13.36 -0.87 -11.55
CA ASP A 95 -12.27 -1.50 -12.30
C ASP A 95 -11.23 -2.20 -11.39
N LYS A 96 -10.42 -3.08 -11.97
CA LYS A 96 -9.28 -3.75 -11.32
C LYS A 96 -8.17 -2.73 -11.05
N ARG A 97 -7.89 -2.47 -9.78
CA ARG A 97 -6.90 -1.48 -9.33
C ARG A 97 -6.22 -1.83 -8.01
N ILE A 98 -6.47 -3.04 -7.50
CA ILE A 98 -5.97 -3.49 -6.20
C ILE A 98 -4.78 -4.41 -6.44
N LEU A 99 -3.62 -4.01 -5.93
CA LEU A 99 -2.42 -4.85 -5.84
C LEU A 99 -2.54 -5.76 -4.62
N PHE A 100 -2.14 -7.01 -4.77
CA PHE A 100 -2.28 -8.03 -3.73
C PHE A 100 -1.08 -8.97 -3.72
N TYR A 101 -0.89 -9.68 -2.61
CA TYR A 101 0.06 -10.78 -2.48
C TYR A 101 -0.66 -11.97 -1.84
N GLN A 102 -1.17 -12.86 -2.69
CA GLN A 102 -2.03 -13.97 -2.27
C GLN A 102 -3.14 -13.46 -1.30
N ASP A 103 -3.46 -14.22 -0.26
CA ASP A 103 -4.42 -13.82 0.78
C ASP A 103 -3.74 -13.10 1.98
N THR A 104 -2.53 -12.56 1.81
CA THR A 104 -1.68 -12.11 2.94
C THR A 104 -0.92 -10.80 2.70
N THR A 105 -1.50 -9.89 1.91
CA THR A 105 -0.85 -8.62 1.51
C THR A 105 -0.32 -7.82 2.71
N GLY A 106 -1.10 -7.72 3.80
CA GLY A 106 -0.72 -7.00 5.02
C GLY A 106 0.46 -7.63 5.76
N LYS A 107 0.41 -8.96 5.94
CA LYS A 107 1.50 -9.73 6.55
C LYS A 107 2.80 -9.62 5.77
N LYS A 108 2.76 -9.73 4.44
CA LYS A 108 3.95 -9.61 3.58
C LYS A 108 4.56 -8.21 3.67
N SER A 109 3.74 -7.17 3.45
CA SER A 109 4.19 -5.78 3.46
C SER A 109 4.84 -5.38 4.79
N GLN A 110 4.25 -5.77 5.93
CA GLN A 110 4.84 -5.47 7.23
C GLN A 110 6.11 -6.27 7.52
N ALA A 111 6.15 -7.55 7.16
CA ALA A 111 7.33 -8.38 7.36
C ALA A 111 8.54 -7.82 6.58
N ASP A 112 8.32 -7.40 5.34
CA ASP A 112 9.39 -6.86 4.49
C ASP A 112 9.90 -5.50 5.01
N CYS A 113 8.99 -4.61 5.41
CA CYS A 113 9.37 -3.33 6.01
C CYS A 113 10.15 -3.54 7.33
N LEU A 114 9.73 -4.48 8.17
CA LEU A 114 10.44 -4.81 9.42
C LEU A 114 11.83 -5.38 9.16
N LEU A 115 11.98 -6.25 8.16
CA LEU A 115 13.30 -6.77 7.75
C LEU A 115 14.22 -5.63 7.31
N ARG A 116 13.70 -4.65 6.56
CA ARG A 116 14.49 -3.48 6.18
C ARG A 116 14.89 -2.64 7.39
N LEU A 117 13.97 -2.32 8.30
CA LEU A 117 14.29 -1.54 9.51
C LEU A 117 15.42 -2.20 10.32
N LYS A 118 15.39 -3.53 10.48
CA LYS A 118 16.47 -4.28 11.14
C LYS A 118 17.81 -4.17 10.41
N SER A 119 17.81 -4.17 9.07
CA SER A 119 19.05 -3.98 8.29
C SER A 119 19.63 -2.57 8.43
N VAL A 120 18.82 -1.55 8.71
CA VAL A 120 19.26 -0.16 8.93
C VAL A 120 19.74 0.06 10.36
N GLN A 121 19.21 -0.68 11.34
CA GLN A 121 19.64 -0.66 12.76
C GLN A 121 20.99 -1.34 13.04
N THR A 122 21.69 -1.89 12.04
CA THR A 122 22.97 -2.62 12.26
C THR A 122 24.20 -1.71 12.32
N LEU A 123 24.04 -0.42 12.60
CA LEU A 123 25.16 0.48 12.91
C LEU A 123 24.97 1.02 14.33
N ARG A 124 25.95 0.67 15.16
CA ARG A 124 26.05 0.81 16.63
C ARG A 124 25.67 2.18 17.17
#